data_AF-A0A163IW08-F1
#
_entry.id   AF-A0A163IW08-F1
#
_cell.length_a   1.000
_cell.length_b   1.000
_cell.length_c   1.000
_cell.angle_alpha   90.00
_cell.angle_beta   90.00
_cell.angle_gamma   90.00
#
_symmetry.space_group_name_H-M   'P 1'
#
loop_
_entity.id
_entity.type
_entity.pdbx_description
1 polymer ?
#
loop_
_entity_poly.entity_id
_entity_poly.type
_entity_poly.pdbx_seq_one_letter_code
_entity_poly.pdbx_strand_id
1 'polypeptide(L)'
;MEQHSISIDEDKLYSPPIAEEQKDRPWSSRVVALTTHYFPRYHLQAHPDVVQIHERPKLYQCVIFGLQHVLAMFSGTVFIRTLNTNISAVQGALIILGLVYVGVSLLVFVFGYAWVEWIMPPVVVGSIVGGIGLHLISSSFQQATATSFDTYMALATILSIMLVSVYAPSPVMRRLCILIGAVVGYVINLICGLKGVGPAIDFSQIVSNPWIRAPTVNTPIEFQTSAITTVIPVVIVLLAENMGHLKALTSITQTSLDQYLAQAYLGDAVATTLCGLVGTAPMTTYAENLIVLSVTKIYSPVVILFAAGIAIILGFLTKFGAVVNSIPPGVFGGITFTLYSIITITGIRIWMDSKVDFSDTRNIFIGVTPLVLASCMQHQLILGSFQLDGIGCATFSAIILNQLLCGIDGFTRYLDSAKQCYQSRKRQNL
;
A
#
# COMPACT_ATOMS: atom_id res chain seq x y z
N MET A 1 -2.78 48.61 13.95
CA MET A 1 -2.25 48.49 15.32
C MET A 1 -2.63 47.10 15.80
N GLU A 2 -1.79 46.08 15.88
CA GLU A 2 -0.33 45.90 15.78
C GLU A 2 -0.08 44.56 15.07
N GLN A 3 0.87 44.52 14.15
CA GLN A 3 1.39 43.28 13.55
C GLN A 3 2.48 42.72 14.48
N HIS A 4 2.25 41.55 15.07
CA HIS A 4 3.35 40.76 15.63
C HIS A 4 3.94 39.89 14.51
N SER A 5 4.99 40.38 13.87
CA SER A 5 5.85 39.61 12.99
C SER A 5 6.74 38.68 13.84
N ILE A 6 6.40 37.40 13.88
CA ILE A 6 7.32 36.36 14.37
C ILE A 6 8.29 36.07 13.22
N SER A 7 9.49 36.65 13.26
CA SER A 7 10.59 36.28 12.38
C SER A 7 11.10 34.90 12.80
N ILE A 8 10.80 33.87 12.01
CA ILE A 8 11.39 32.54 12.16
C ILE A 8 12.76 32.61 11.48
N ASP A 9 13.81 32.41 12.28
CA ASP A 9 15.21 32.38 11.84
C ASP A 9 15.44 31.04 11.11
N GLU A 10 15.26 31.03 9.78
CA GLU A 10 15.31 29.82 8.93
C GLU A 10 16.68 29.10 8.98
N ASP A 11 17.74 29.81 9.37
CA ASP A 11 19.11 29.30 9.38
C ASP A 11 19.45 28.38 10.57
N LYS A 12 18.56 28.25 11.57
CA LYS A 12 18.76 27.35 12.73
C LYS A 12 18.06 26.00 12.64
N LEU A 13 17.29 25.74 11.58
CA LEU A 13 16.55 24.48 11.41
C LEU A 13 17.32 23.39 10.65
N TYR A 14 18.49 23.71 10.11
CA TYR A 14 19.28 22.77 9.31
C TYR A 14 20.76 22.88 9.63
N SER A 15 21.21 22.07 10.58
CA SER A 15 22.63 21.71 10.69
C SER A 15 22.70 20.22 11.01
N PRO A 16 22.94 19.33 10.02
CA PRO A 16 23.31 17.96 10.36
C PRO A 16 24.76 18.00 10.88
N PRO A 17 25.05 17.63 12.15
CA PRO A 17 26.41 17.69 12.69
C PRO A 17 27.31 16.55 12.15
N ILE A 18 27.00 15.97 10.98
CA ILE A 18 27.62 14.73 10.49
C ILE A 18 28.21 14.89 9.07
N ALA A 19 27.80 15.90 8.29
CA ALA A 19 28.20 15.99 6.88
C ALA A 19 29.65 16.45 6.67
N GLU A 20 30.19 17.30 7.54
CA GLU A 20 31.53 17.86 7.37
C GLU A 20 32.66 16.92 7.84
N GLU A 21 32.38 15.99 8.76
CA GLU A 21 33.43 15.16 9.41
C GLU A 21 33.69 13.81 8.70
N GLN A 22 32.93 13.49 7.63
CA GLN A 22 32.97 12.18 6.97
C GLN A 22 33.60 12.15 5.56
N LYS A 23 34.04 13.29 5.03
CA LYS A 23 34.52 13.39 3.64
C LYS A 23 35.89 12.70 3.42
N ASP A 24 36.70 12.58 4.47
CA ASP A 24 38.11 12.14 4.37
C ASP A 24 38.39 10.67 4.78
N ARG A 25 37.36 9.83 4.98
CA ARG A 25 37.55 8.44 5.46
C ARG A 25 37.54 7.39 4.32
N PRO A 26 38.42 6.37 4.36
CA PRO A 26 38.54 5.34 3.33
C PRO A 26 37.26 4.49 3.18
N TRP A 27 36.96 4.04 1.95
CA TRP A 27 35.68 3.42 1.54
C TRP A 27 35.22 2.25 2.43
N SER A 28 36.14 1.40 2.91
CA SER A 28 35.84 0.29 3.83
C SER A 28 35.23 0.75 5.17
N SER A 29 35.67 1.90 5.68
CA SER A 29 35.15 2.48 6.93
C SER A 29 33.80 3.19 6.77
N ARG A 30 33.45 3.63 5.55
CA ARG A 30 32.11 4.18 5.21
C ARG A 30 31.05 3.07 5.16
N VAL A 31 31.40 1.89 4.65
CA VAL A 31 30.51 0.72 4.62
C VAL A 31 30.27 0.16 6.04
N VAL A 32 31.33 0.07 6.86
CA VAL A 32 31.19 -0.33 8.27
C VAL A 32 30.36 0.69 9.06
N ALA A 33 30.56 2.00 8.84
CA ALA A 33 29.72 3.04 9.44
C ALA A 33 28.26 2.98 8.97
N LEU A 34 27.99 2.71 7.69
CA LEU A 34 26.62 2.49 7.18
C LEU A 34 25.93 1.29 7.84
N THR A 35 26.68 0.22 8.17
CA THR A 35 26.14 -0.96 8.87
C THR A 35 26.04 -0.81 10.39
N THR A 36 26.94 -0.04 11.03
CA THR A 36 26.95 0.15 12.50
C THR A 36 26.23 1.41 12.97
N HIS A 37 25.98 2.39 12.10
CA HIS A 37 25.19 3.60 12.35
C HIS A 37 23.84 3.61 11.61
N TYR A 38 23.39 2.49 11.03
CA TYR A 38 22.01 2.36 10.53
C TYR A 38 20.97 2.67 11.62
N PHE A 39 21.34 2.44 12.88
CA PHE A 39 20.58 2.84 14.06
C PHE A 39 21.29 3.98 14.81
N PRO A 40 21.14 5.23 14.37
CA PRO A 40 21.64 6.36 15.13
C PRO A 40 20.91 6.43 16.50
N ARG A 41 21.68 6.76 17.55
CA ARG A 41 21.19 7.00 18.90
C ARG A 41 20.62 8.42 18.94
N TYR A 42 19.30 8.57 18.99
CA TYR A 42 18.66 9.89 19.06
C TYR A 42 17.80 10.05 20.32
N HIS A 43 17.93 11.23 20.92
CA HIS A 43 17.11 11.75 22.01
C HIS A 43 15.86 12.44 21.44
N LEU A 44 14.73 12.34 22.15
CA LEU A 44 13.49 13.07 21.88
C LEU A 44 13.77 14.57 21.72
N GLN A 45 13.48 15.15 20.56
CA GLN A 45 13.38 16.59 20.39
C GLN A 45 11.90 16.94 20.52
N ALA A 46 11.51 17.29 21.74
CA ALA A 46 10.13 17.44 22.17
C ALA A 46 9.31 18.43 21.30
N HIS A 47 8.54 17.89 20.36
CA HIS A 47 7.17 18.35 20.09
C HIS A 47 6.22 17.40 20.85
N PRO A 48 5.37 17.89 21.76
CA PRO A 48 4.61 17.02 22.68
C PRO A 48 3.64 16.04 21.98
N ASP A 49 3.27 16.29 20.72
CA ASP A 49 2.21 15.55 20.01
C ASP A 49 2.65 14.94 18.67
N VAL A 50 3.90 15.09 18.23
CA VAL A 50 4.39 14.59 16.93
C VAL A 50 5.70 13.85 17.13
N VAL A 51 5.71 12.55 16.79
CA VAL A 51 6.93 11.74 16.80
C VAL A 51 7.51 11.70 15.41
N GLN A 52 8.68 12.30 15.24
CA GLN A 52 9.37 12.36 13.94
C GLN A 52 10.00 11.01 13.56
N ILE A 53 10.35 10.87 12.27
CA ILE A 53 10.89 9.61 11.71
C ILE A 53 12.15 9.12 12.45
N HIS A 54 12.98 10.04 12.94
CA HIS A 54 14.24 9.74 13.64
C HIS A 54 14.05 9.51 15.15
N GLU A 55 12.86 9.79 15.69
CA GLU A 55 12.57 9.65 17.11
C GLU A 55 12.11 8.23 17.45
N ARG A 56 12.39 7.81 18.69
CA ARG A 56 12.02 6.50 19.19
C ARG A 56 11.10 6.62 20.40
N PRO A 57 9.83 6.22 20.27
CA PRO A 57 8.93 6.14 21.41
C PRO A 57 9.43 5.15 22.46
N LYS A 58 8.89 5.26 23.67
CA LYS A 58 9.17 4.27 24.72
C LYS A 58 8.61 2.91 24.31
N LEU A 59 9.21 1.83 24.84
CA LEU A 59 8.86 0.45 24.46
C LEU A 59 7.35 0.15 24.52
N TYR A 60 6.68 0.55 25.60
CA TYR A 60 5.24 0.31 25.76
C TYR A 60 4.40 1.07 24.72
N GLN A 61 4.83 2.27 24.32
CA GLN A 61 4.16 3.04 23.27
C GLN A 61 4.33 2.36 21.91
N CYS A 62 5.53 1.84 21.61
CA CYS A 62 5.78 1.08 20.39
C CYS A 62 4.88 -0.16 20.28
N VAL A 63 4.61 -0.85 21.40
CA VAL A 63 3.70 -2.01 21.40
C VAL A 63 2.25 -1.57 21.12
N ILE A 64 1.77 -0.51 21.77
CA ILE A 64 0.40 -0.01 21.59
C ILE A 64 0.17 0.51 20.16
N PHE A 65 1.06 1.38 19.68
CA PHE A 65 0.96 1.91 18.33
C PHE A 65 1.24 0.85 17.27
N GLY A 66 2.14 -0.10 17.54
CA GLY A 66 2.41 -1.24 16.68
C GLY A 66 1.15 -2.11 16.51
N LEU A 67 0.45 -2.40 17.61
CA LEU A 67 -0.83 -3.13 17.57
C LEU A 67 -1.87 -2.37 16.73
N GLN A 68 -1.94 -1.04 16.86
CA GLN A 68 -2.83 -0.22 16.04
C GLN A 68 -2.53 -0.36 14.53
N HIS A 69 -1.26 -0.36 14.14
CA HIS A 69 -0.86 -0.60 12.75
C HIS A 69 -1.21 -2.00 12.27
N VAL A 70 -1.02 -3.03 13.11
CA VAL A 70 -1.44 -4.40 12.78
C VAL A 70 -2.94 -4.46 12.53
N LEU A 71 -3.74 -3.87 13.42
CA LEU A 71 -5.20 -3.90 13.30
C LEU A 71 -5.71 -3.09 12.09
N ALA A 72 -5.02 -2.02 11.70
CA ALA A 72 -5.35 -1.26 10.50
C ALA A 72 -5.12 -2.05 9.21
N MET A 73 -3.92 -2.63 9.04
CA MET A 73 -3.60 -3.44 7.84
C MET A 73 -4.25 -4.83 7.86
N PHE A 74 -4.74 -5.29 9.02
CA PHE A 74 -5.38 -6.59 9.17
C PHE A 74 -6.56 -6.78 8.20
N SER A 75 -7.34 -5.72 8.00
CA SER A 75 -8.48 -5.76 7.08
C SER A 75 -8.03 -5.99 5.63
N GLY A 76 -6.99 -5.31 5.14
CA GLY A 76 -6.50 -5.55 3.77
C GLY A 76 -5.80 -6.90 3.58
N THR A 77 -4.94 -7.27 4.52
CA THR A 77 -4.06 -8.45 4.38
C THR A 77 -4.81 -9.78 4.39
N VAL A 78 -5.76 -9.93 5.29
CA VAL A 78 -6.33 -11.23 5.63
C VAL A 78 -7.52 -11.57 4.74
N PHE A 79 -8.24 -10.56 4.25
CA PHE A 79 -9.35 -10.76 3.33
C PHE A 79 -8.93 -10.97 1.87
N ILE A 80 -7.66 -10.76 1.48
CA ILE A 80 -7.22 -10.99 0.09
C ILE A 80 -6.71 -12.43 -0.14
N ARG A 81 -6.41 -13.19 0.92
CA ARG A 81 -5.71 -14.49 0.85
C ARG A 81 -6.53 -15.64 0.23
N THR A 82 -7.82 -15.47 -0.01
CA THR A 82 -8.74 -16.57 -0.37
C THR A 82 -8.82 -16.94 -1.87
N LEU A 83 -7.97 -16.38 -2.73
CA LEU A 83 -8.27 -16.34 -4.18
C LEU A 83 -7.50 -17.29 -5.12
N ASN A 84 -6.72 -18.30 -4.68
CA ASN A 84 -6.00 -19.11 -5.67
C ASN A 84 -5.90 -20.62 -5.40
N THR A 85 -6.38 -21.40 -6.39
CA THR A 85 -6.33 -22.86 -6.46
C THR A 85 -5.09 -23.39 -7.19
N ASN A 86 -4.30 -22.53 -7.85
CA ASN A 86 -3.06 -22.90 -8.58
C ASN A 86 -1.82 -22.22 -7.98
N ILE A 87 -1.56 -22.48 -6.71
CA ILE A 87 -0.52 -21.77 -5.94
C ILE A 87 0.88 -21.98 -6.53
N SER A 88 1.21 -23.18 -7.03
CA SER A 88 2.57 -23.54 -7.52
C SER A 88 3.04 -22.74 -8.74
N ALA A 89 2.18 -22.53 -9.73
CA ALA A 89 2.50 -21.76 -10.95
C ALA A 89 2.58 -20.25 -10.66
N VAL A 90 1.68 -19.76 -9.80
CA VAL A 90 1.67 -18.36 -9.36
C VAL A 90 2.91 -18.04 -8.53
N GLN A 91 3.39 -18.98 -7.70
CA GLN A 91 4.63 -18.82 -6.94
C GLN A 91 5.84 -18.53 -7.83
N GLY A 92 6.05 -19.33 -8.88
CA GLY A 92 7.15 -19.11 -9.82
C GLY A 92 7.05 -17.76 -10.51
N ALA A 93 5.83 -17.37 -10.92
CA ALA A 93 5.57 -16.07 -11.53
C ALA A 93 5.85 -14.89 -10.57
N LEU A 94 5.48 -15.01 -9.29
CA LEU A 94 5.72 -13.98 -8.27
C LEU A 94 7.21 -13.82 -7.93
N ILE A 95 7.99 -14.90 -7.95
CA ILE A 95 9.45 -14.82 -7.77
C ILE A 95 10.07 -14.01 -8.91
N ILE A 96 9.71 -14.32 -10.16
CA ILE A 96 10.20 -13.60 -11.34
C ILE A 96 9.73 -12.13 -11.30
N LEU A 97 8.47 -11.88 -10.93
CA LEU A 97 7.94 -10.53 -10.73
C LEU A 97 8.79 -9.74 -9.73
N GLY A 98 9.07 -10.32 -8.56
CA GLY A 98 9.89 -9.71 -7.52
C GLY A 98 11.32 -9.42 -8.00
N LEU A 99 11.94 -10.34 -8.74
CA LEU A 99 13.28 -10.13 -9.30
C LEU A 99 13.30 -9.03 -10.37
N VAL A 100 12.29 -8.96 -11.25
CA VAL A 100 12.14 -7.86 -12.22
C VAL A 100 11.99 -6.54 -11.47
N TYR A 101 11.18 -6.51 -10.41
CA TYR A 101 10.98 -5.33 -9.57
C TYR A 101 12.27 -4.90 -8.85
N VAL A 102 13.07 -5.84 -8.33
CA VAL A 102 14.42 -5.55 -7.80
C VAL A 102 15.29 -4.92 -8.89
N GLY A 103 15.24 -5.44 -10.11
CA GLY A 103 15.93 -4.86 -11.27
C GLY A 103 15.55 -3.40 -11.50
N VAL A 104 14.25 -3.09 -11.50
CA VAL A 104 13.76 -1.70 -11.63
C VAL A 104 14.22 -0.83 -10.46
N SER A 105 14.13 -1.33 -9.23
CA SER A 105 14.62 -0.62 -8.04
C SER A 105 16.11 -0.25 -8.15
N LEU A 106 16.95 -1.16 -8.63
CA LEU A 106 18.37 -0.90 -8.86
C LEU A 106 18.59 0.14 -9.96
N LEU A 107 17.79 0.13 -11.03
CA LEU A 107 17.84 1.17 -12.06
C LEU A 107 17.47 2.54 -11.47
N VAL A 108 16.44 2.63 -10.63
CA VAL A 108 16.08 3.88 -9.94
C VAL A 108 17.19 4.32 -8.98
N PHE A 109 17.89 3.39 -8.33
CA PHE A 109 19.02 3.70 -7.47
C PHE A 109 20.19 4.33 -8.24
N VAL A 110 20.49 3.82 -9.44
CA VAL A 110 21.62 4.30 -10.28
C VAL A 110 21.27 5.57 -11.04
N PHE A 111 20.11 5.61 -11.71
CA PHE A 111 19.71 6.70 -12.61
C PHE A 111 18.88 7.80 -11.93
N GLY A 112 18.46 7.59 -10.69
CA GLY A 112 17.56 8.49 -9.96
C GLY A 112 16.08 8.23 -10.26
N TYR A 113 15.19 8.92 -9.55
CA TYR A 113 13.73 8.72 -9.61
C TYR A 113 13.01 9.59 -10.65
N ALA A 114 13.68 10.61 -11.20
CA ALA A 114 13.04 11.62 -12.05
C ALA A 114 12.41 11.03 -13.33
N TRP A 115 12.99 9.97 -13.90
CA TRP A 115 12.43 9.33 -15.09
C TRP A 115 11.13 8.58 -14.77
N VAL A 116 11.01 8.02 -13.56
CA VAL A 116 9.77 7.34 -13.11
C VAL A 116 8.65 8.36 -12.98
N GLU A 117 8.94 9.51 -12.36
CA GLU A 117 7.99 10.62 -12.21
C GLU A 117 7.58 11.24 -13.54
N TRP A 118 8.46 11.21 -14.55
CA TRP A 118 8.13 11.60 -15.90
C TRP A 118 7.18 10.63 -16.60
N ILE A 119 7.36 9.31 -16.42
CA ILE A 119 6.47 8.30 -16.99
C ILE A 119 5.11 8.31 -16.30
N MET A 120 5.12 8.44 -14.96
CA MET A 120 3.95 8.33 -14.10
C MET A 120 3.81 9.60 -13.24
N PRO A 121 3.42 10.75 -13.84
CA PRO A 121 3.06 11.92 -13.07
C PRO A 121 1.81 11.66 -12.21
N PRO A 122 1.50 12.52 -11.22
CA PRO A 122 0.40 12.30 -10.28
C PRO A 122 -0.97 12.03 -10.92
N VAL A 123 -1.24 12.62 -12.09
CA VAL A 123 -2.46 12.33 -12.86
C VAL A 123 -2.53 10.85 -13.25
N VAL A 124 -1.45 10.28 -13.76
CA VAL A 124 -1.35 8.85 -14.13
C VAL A 124 -1.43 7.96 -12.90
N VAL A 125 -0.67 8.28 -11.85
CA VAL A 125 -0.64 7.48 -10.61
C VAL A 125 -2.03 7.41 -9.97
N GLY A 126 -2.74 8.54 -9.86
CA GLY A 126 -4.10 8.54 -9.31
C GLY A 126 -5.10 7.75 -10.17
N SER A 127 -4.96 7.78 -11.51
CA SER A 127 -5.78 6.95 -12.41
C SER A 127 -5.55 5.47 -12.20
N ILE A 128 -4.29 5.06 -12.06
CA ILE A 128 -3.90 3.65 -11.85
C ILE A 128 -4.44 3.17 -10.51
N VAL A 129 -4.13 3.88 -9.41
CA VAL A 129 -4.55 3.50 -8.05
C VAL A 129 -6.07 3.48 -7.93
N GLY A 130 -6.75 4.50 -8.46
CA GLY A 130 -8.21 4.52 -8.48
C GLY A 130 -8.80 3.40 -9.32
N GLY A 131 -8.14 3.05 -10.43
CA GLY A 131 -8.55 1.98 -11.34
C GLY A 131 -8.46 0.60 -10.71
N ILE A 132 -7.40 0.33 -9.93
CA ILE A 132 -7.25 -0.92 -9.16
C ILE A 132 -8.46 -1.12 -8.24
N GLY A 133 -8.82 -0.08 -7.47
CA GLY A 133 -9.97 -0.12 -6.58
C GLY A 133 -11.27 -0.41 -7.33
N LEU A 134 -11.55 0.32 -8.41
CA LEU A 134 -12.75 0.12 -9.23
C LEU A 134 -12.83 -1.27 -9.87
N HIS A 135 -11.71 -1.79 -10.36
CA HIS A 135 -11.67 -3.10 -10.98
C HIS A 135 -11.98 -4.21 -9.96
N LEU A 136 -11.35 -4.16 -8.79
CA LEU A 136 -11.54 -5.15 -7.73
C LEU A 136 -12.94 -5.10 -7.09
N ILE A 137 -13.61 -3.92 -7.10
CA ILE A 137 -15.00 -3.78 -6.64
C ILE A 137 -15.93 -4.74 -7.40
N SER A 138 -15.72 -5.00 -8.69
CA SER A 138 -16.56 -5.90 -9.48
C SER A 138 -16.62 -7.32 -8.89
N SER A 139 -15.46 -7.87 -8.50
CA SER A 139 -15.35 -9.18 -7.85
C SER A 139 -16.00 -9.23 -6.46
N SER A 140 -15.89 -8.14 -5.70
CA SER A 140 -16.56 -8.03 -4.40
C SER A 140 -18.06 -7.93 -4.54
N PHE A 141 -18.53 -7.20 -5.55
CA PHE A 141 -19.95 -7.04 -5.84
C PHE A 141 -20.58 -8.38 -6.23
N GLN A 142 -19.91 -9.19 -7.06
CA GLN A 142 -20.36 -10.53 -7.41
C GLN A 142 -20.48 -11.44 -6.18
N GLN A 143 -19.50 -11.39 -5.26
CA GLN A 143 -19.57 -12.15 -4.00
C GLN A 143 -20.67 -11.64 -3.07
N ALA A 144 -20.82 -10.33 -2.95
CA ALA A 144 -21.87 -9.70 -2.14
C ALA A 144 -23.27 -9.99 -2.65
N THR A 145 -23.44 -10.23 -3.95
CA THR A 145 -24.75 -10.43 -4.60
C THR A 145 -25.01 -11.86 -5.06
N ALA A 146 -24.17 -12.81 -4.63
CA ALA A 146 -24.30 -14.23 -5.02
C ALA A 146 -25.68 -14.82 -4.67
N THR A 147 -26.23 -14.44 -3.52
CA THR A 147 -27.61 -14.77 -3.13
C THR A 147 -28.30 -13.54 -2.54
N SER A 148 -29.64 -13.57 -2.46
CA SER A 148 -30.39 -12.50 -1.78
C SER A 148 -29.99 -12.37 -0.30
N PHE A 149 -29.72 -13.49 0.37
CA PHE A 149 -29.24 -13.50 1.75
C PHE A 149 -27.86 -12.85 1.88
N ASP A 150 -26.92 -13.21 0.99
CA ASP A 150 -25.60 -12.60 0.94
C ASP A 150 -25.68 -11.09 0.72
N THR A 151 -26.62 -10.64 -0.11
CA THR A 151 -26.85 -9.21 -0.36
C THR A 151 -27.28 -8.48 0.91
N TYR A 152 -28.20 -9.04 1.70
CA TYR A 152 -28.60 -8.45 2.98
C TYR A 152 -27.45 -8.44 3.98
N MET A 153 -26.63 -9.49 4.03
CA MET A 153 -25.46 -9.54 4.92
C MET A 153 -24.37 -8.55 4.48
N ALA A 154 -24.13 -8.41 3.19
CA ALA A 154 -23.20 -7.44 2.64
C ALA A 154 -23.64 -6.01 2.98
N LEU A 155 -24.91 -5.68 2.74
CA LEU A 155 -25.48 -4.38 3.09
C LEU A 155 -25.40 -4.09 4.59
N ALA A 156 -25.76 -5.06 5.43
CA ALA A 156 -25.66 -4.92 6.89
C ALA A 156 -24.20 -4.68 7.32
N THR A 157 -23.25 -5.36 6.69
CA THR A 157 -21.82 -5.21 6.97
C THR A 157 -21.31 -3.84 6.53
N ILE A 158 -21.60 -3.42 5.30
CA ILE A 158 -21.24 -2.09 4.76
C ILE A 158 -21.81 -0.99 5.65
N LEU A 159 -23.10 -1.07 5.99
CA LEU A 159 -23.75 -0.10 6.86
C LEU A 159 -23.09 -0.07 8.25
N SER A 160 -22.77 -1.23 8.81
CA SER A 160 -22.05 -1.31 10.09
C SER A 160 -20.68 -0.64 10.01
N ILE A 161 -19.91 -0.87 8.94
CA ILE A 161 -18.60 -0.22 8.74
C ILE A 161 -18.76 1.30 8.64
N MET A 162 -19.75 1.78 7.88
CA MET A 162 -20.03 3.21 7.73
C MET A 162 -20.48 3.87 9.04
N LEU A 163 -21.35 3.21 9.80
CA LEU A 163 -21.80 3.71 11.10
C LEU A 163 -20.65 3.77 12.09
N VAL A 164 -19.78 2.75 12.13
CA VAL A 164 -18.61 2.75 13.01
C VAL A 164 -17.59 3.82 12.61
N SER A 165 -17.38 4.04 11.30
CA SER A 165 -16.40 5.04 10.84
C SER A 165 -16.79 6.47 11.24
N VAL A 166 -18.09 6.78 11.30
CA VAL A 166 -18.61 8.10 11.65
C VAL A 166 -18.90 8.24 13.14
N TYR A 167 -19.63 7.31 13.73
CA TYR A 167 -20.23 7.46 15.06
C TYR A 167 -19.43 6.81 16.19
N ALA A 168 -18.37 6.04 15.91
CA ALA A 168 -17.61 5.43 17.00
C ALA A 168 -17.02 6.50 17.94
N PRO A 169 -17.05 6.28 19.26
CA PRO A 169 -16.72 7.31 20.26
C PRO A 169 -15.23 7.66 20.27
N SER A 170 -14.37 6.71 19.93
CA SER A 170 -12.92 6.93 19.93
C SER A 170 -12.35 7.02 18.51
N PRO A 171 -11.36 7.91 18.26
CA PRO A 171 -10.64 7.96 16.98
C PRO A 171 -9.96 6.65 16.61
N VAL A 172 -9.59 5.83 17.59
CA VAL A 172 -8.99 4.51 17.37
C VAL A 172 -10.03 3.54 16.80
N MET A 173 -11.24 3.50 17.36
CA MET A 173 -12.32 2.65 16.83
C MET A 173 -12.75 3.05 15.43
N ARG A 174 -12.78 4.36 15.11
CA ARG A 174 -13.08 4.83 13.75
C ARG A 174 -12.07 4.33 12.70
N ARG A 175 -10.81 4.16 13.09
CA ARG A 175 -9.76 3.58 12.21
C ARG A 175 -9.92 2.08 12.01
N LEU A 176 -10.53 1.40 12.99
CA LEU A 176 -10.85 -0.03 12.93
C LEU A 176 -12.27 -0.28 12.41
N CYS A 177 -12.86 0.67 11.68
CA CYS A 177 -14.24 0.59 11.22
C CYS A 177 -14.50 -0.66 10.38
N ILE A 178 -13.56 -1.05 9.52
CA ILE A 178 -13.68 -2.27 8.70
C ILE A 178 -13.69 -3.51 9.59
N LEU A 179 -12.75 -3.62 10.54
CA LEU A 179 -12.66 -4.75 11.46
C LEU A 179 -13.89 -4.85 12.38
N ILE A 180 -14.29 -3.75 13.01
CA ILE A 180 -15.44 -3.74 13.93
C ILE A 180 -16.73 -3.98 13.14
N GLY A 181 -16.90 -3.36 11.97
CA GLY A 181 -18.05 -3.59 11.11
C GLY A 181 -18.12 -5.03 10.59
N ALA A 182 -16.98 -5.65 10.27
CA ALA A 182 -16.88 -7.07 9.94
C ALA A 182 -17.33 -7.96 11.09
N VAL A 183 -16.91 -7.67 12.33
CA VAL A 183 -17.34 -8.40 13.53
C VAL A 183 -18.85 -8.27 13.72
N VAL A 184 -19.41 -7.07 13.55
CA VAL A 184 -20.87 -6.85 13.64
C VAL A 184 -21.60 -7.64 12.55
N GLY A 185 -21.16 -7.59 11.30
CA GLY A 185 -21.73 -8.35 10.19
C GLY A 185 -21.67 -9.87 10.42
N TYR A 186 -20.55 -10.36 10.94
CA TYR A 186 -20.37 -11.77 11.32
C TYR A 186 -21.35 -12.19 12.42
N VAL A 187 -21.52 -11.37 13.47
CA VAL A 187 -22.48 -11.64 14.56
C VAL A 187 -23.92 -11.63 14.06
N ILE A 188 -24.29 -10.69 13.19
CA ILE A 188 -25.62 -10.67 12.57
C ILE A 188 -25.86 -11.97 11.80
N ASN A 189 -24.91 -12.39 10.98
CA ASN A 189 -25.03 -13.63 10.21
C ASN A 189 -25.12 -14.87 11.11
N LEU A 190 -24.32 -14.92 12.18
CA LEU A 190 -24.40 -15.98 13.20
C LEU A 190 -25.82 -16.09 13.79
N ILE A 191 -26.45 -14.96 14.15
CA ILE A 191 -27.81 -14.94 14.69
C ILE A 191 -28.82 -15.42 13.63
N CYS A 192 -28.66 -15.02 12.37
CA CYS A 192 -29.50 -15.48 11.26
C CYS A 192 -29.38 -16.99 11.02
N GLY A 193 -28.16 -17.53 11.07
CA GLY A 193 -27.90 -18.97 10.96
C GLY A 193 -28.52 -19.77 12.11
N LEU A 194 -28.41 -19.28 13.35
CA LEU A 194 -29.03 -19.90 14.53
C LEU A 194 -30.58 -19.91 14.47
N LYS A 195 -31.18 -18.93 13.79
CA LYS A 195 -32.63 -18.84 13.57
C LYS A 195 -33.11 -19.59 12.31
N GLY A 196 -32.21 -20.25 11.57
CA GLY A 196 -32.54 -20.99 10.35
C GLY A 196 -32.85 -20.10 9.14
N VAL A 197 -32.53 -18.81 9.18
CA VAL A 197 -32.81 -17.83 8.12
C VAL A 197 -31.61 -17.70 7.14
N GLY A 198 -30.48 -18.32 7.45
CA GLY A 198 -29.27 -18.30 6.63
C GLY A 198 -28.40 -19.55 6.81
N PRO A 199 -27.33 -19.68 6.02
CA PRO A 199 -26.38 -20.77 6.16
C PRO A 199 -25.72 -20.74 7.53
N ALA A 200 -25.63 -21.90 8.18
CA ALA A 200 -24.89 -22.03 9.43
C ALA A 200 -23.39 -21.85 9.18
N ILE A 201 -22.71 -21.21 10.13
CA ILE A 201 -21.27 -21.05 10.08
C ILE A 201 -20.61 -22.36 10.52
N ASP A 202 -19.71 -22.89 9.69
CA ASP A 202 -18.94 -24.07 10.05
C ASP A 202 -17.74 -23.69 10.94
N PHE A 203 -17.77 -24.20 12.17
CA PHE A 203 -16.72 -24.01 13.17
C PHE A 203 -15.74 -25.19 13.25
N SER A 204 -15.91 -26.22 12.42
CA SER A 204 -15.10 -27.45 12.42
C SER A 204 -13.59 -27.16 12.36
N GLN A 205 -13.18 -26.21 11.51
CA GLN A 205 -11.78 -25.80 11.35
C GLN A 205 -11.22 -25.11 12.59
N ILE A 206 -12.04 -24.39 13.36
CA ILE A 206 -11.59 -23.68 14.56
C ILE A 206 -11.31 -24.66 15.71
N VAL A 207 -12.12 -25.72 15.79
CA VAL A 207 -11.99 -26.77 16.81
C VAL A 207 -10.83 -27.71 16.48
N SER A 208 -10.72 -28.14 15.22
CA SER A 208 -9.73 -29.13 14.77
C SER A 208 -8.32 -28.58 14.64
N ASN A 209 -8.15 -27.29 14.39
CA ASN A 209 -6.81 -26.71 14.23
C ASN A 209 -6.07 -26.56 15.56
N PRO A 210 -4.75 -26.84 15.59
CA PRO A 210 -3.91 -26.57 16.76
C PRO A 210 -3.90 -25.08 17.07
N TRP A 211 -3.50 -24.72 18.30
CA TRP A 211 -3.35 -23.31 18.68
C TRP A 211 -2.18 -22.64 17.97
N ILE A 212 -1.05 -23.35 17.87
CA ILE A 212 0.18 -22.86 17.25
C ILE A 212 0.59 -23.84 16.16
N ARG A 213 0.86 -23.34 14.96
CA ARG A 213 1.45 -24.10 13.85
C ARG A 213 2.29 -23.15 13.00
N ALA A 214 3.43 -23.64 12.52
CA ALA A 214 4.22 -22.90 11.55
C ALA A 214 3.44 -22.75 10.22
N PRO A 215 3.53 -21.58 9.55
CA PRO A 215 2.96 -21.41 8.22
C PRO A 215 3.46 -22.49 7.25
N THR A 216 2.55 -23.03 6.45
CA THR A 216 2.90 -24.00 5.41
C THR A 216 3.60 -23.30 4.26
N VAL A 217 4.74 -23.84 3.83
CA VAL A 217 5.40 -23.43 2.59
C VAL A 217 4.87 -24.30 1.47
N ASN A 218 4.30 -23.68 0.44
CA ASN A 218 3.78 -24.39 -0.71
C ASN A 218 4.95 -24.83 -1.61
N THR A 219 5.07 -26.14 -1.82
CA THR A 219 6.06 -26.75 -2.73
C THR A 219 5.38 -27.89 -3.50
N PRO A 220 5.73 -28.15 -4.78
CA PRO A 220 6.84 -27.57 -5.56
C PRO A 220 6.53 -26.20 -6.18
N ILE A 221 7.59 -25.43 -6.46
CA ILE A 221 7.52 -24.16 -7.21
C ILE A 221 7.63 -24.50 -8.70
N GLU A 222 6.65 -24.06 -9.50
CA GLU A 222 6.64 -24.28 -10.94
C GLU A 222 6.83 -22.97 -11.70
N PHE A 223 7.76 -22.96 -12.64
CA PHE A 223 8.00 -21.81 -13.51
C PHE A 223 7.29 -22.00 -14.85
N GLN A 224 6.05 -21.53 -14.92
CA GLN A 224 5.26 -21.58 -16.14
C GLN A 224 5.34 -20.24 -16.88
N THR A 225 5.79 -20.26 -18.14
CA THR A 225 5.97 -19.04 -18.96
C THR A 225 4.66 -18.26 -19.13
N SER A 226 3.52 -18.95 -19.25
CA SER A 226 2.20 -18.34 -19.32
C SER A 226 1.90 -17.50 -18.08
N ALA A 227 2.03 -18.08 -16.89
CA ALA A 227 1.81 -17.39 -15.62
C ALA A 227 2.77 -16.19 -15.43
N ILE A 228 4.05 -16.37 -15.79
CA ILE A 228 5.06 -15.31 -15.73
C ILE A 228 4.64 -14.13 -16.62
N THR A 229 4.23 -14.41 -17.86
CA THR A 229 3.86 -13.38 -18.84
C THR A 229 2.63 -12.59 -18.41
N THR A 230 1.66 -13.25 -17.78
CA THR A 230 0.44 -12.60 -17.25
C THR A 230 0.72 -11.74 -16.02
N VAL A 231 1.65 -12.14 -15.16
CA VAL A 231 1.92 -11.47 -13.88
C VAL A 231 2.93 -10.33 -14.02
N ILE A 232 3.95 -10.44 -14.89
CA ILE A 232 5.00 -9.40 -15.08
C ILE A 232 4.46 -7.96 -15.19
N PRO A 233 3.39 -7.67 -15.95
CA PRO A 233 2.86 -6.31 -16.08
C PRO A 233 2.43 -5.68 -14.76
N VAL A 234 2.12 -6.49 -13.75
CA VAL A 234 1.75 -6.03 -12.40
C VAL A 234 2.89 -5.23 -11.74
N VAL A 235 4.16 -5.41 -12.14
CA VAL A 235 5.27 -4.56 -11.66
C VAL A 235 4.98 -3.08 -11.88
N ILE A 236 4.41 -2.71 -13.03
CA ILE A 236 4.13 -1.30 -13.34
C ILE A 236 3.08 -0.75 -12.37
N VAL A 237 2.09 -1.58 -12.03
CA VAL A 237 1.04 -1.26 -11.06
C VAL A 237 1.64 -1.04 -9.67
N LEU A 238 2.50 -1.97 -9.22
CA LEU A 238 3.19 -1.87 -7.92
C LEU A 238 4.10 -0.64 -7.83
N LEU A 239 4.80 -0.31 -8.93
CA LEU A 239 5.64 0.89 -9.01
C LEU A 239 4.82 2.17 -8.85
N ALA A 240 3.67 2.24 -9.54
CA ALA A 240 2.76 3.38 -9.47
C ALA A 240 2.15 3.51 -8.07
N GLU A 241 1.65 2.41 -7.51
CA GLU A 241 1.03 2.36 -6.18
C GLU A 241 2.01 2.79 -5.09
N ASN A 242 3.20 2.20 -5.05
CA ASN A 242 4.19 2.49 -4.02
C ASN A 242 4.75 3.93 -4.16
N MET A 243 4.85 4.45 -5.39
CA MET A 243 5.14 5.87 -5.62
C MET A 243 4.02 6.77 -5.08
N GLY A 244 2.75 6.44 -5.34
CA GLY A 244 1.59 7.15 -4.82
C GLY A 244 1.58 7.21 -3.29
N HIS A 245 1.85 6.08 -2.63
CA HIS A 245 1.98 6.01 -1.17
C HIS A 245 3.14 6.85 -0.62
N LEU A 246 4.28 6.86 -1.30
CA LEU A 246 5.42 7.69 -0.89
C LEU A 246 5.13 9.19 -1.03
N LYS A 247 4.43 9.60 -2.10
CA LYS A 247 3.99 11.00 -2.29
C LYS A 247 2.93 11.41 -1.27
N ALA A 248 1.97 10.53 -0.96
CA ALA A 248 1.01 10.76 0.11
C ALA A 248 1.70 10.91 1.47
N LEU A 249 2.69 10.05 1.77
CA LEU A 249 3.47 10.14 3.00
C LEU A 249 4.31 11.43 3.05
N THR A 250 4.88 11.86 1.94
CA THR A 250 5.60 13.14 1.80
C THR A 250 4.68 14.33 2.12
N SER A 251 3.45 14.32 1.59
CA SER A 251 2.43 15.34 1.90
C SER A 251 2.05 15.33 3.39
N ILE A 252 1.91 14.16 4.01
CA ILE A 252 1.54 14.04 5.42
C ILE A 252 2.68 14.47 6.36
N THR A 253 3.92 14.11 6.03
CA THR A 253 5.13 14.39 6.84
C THR A 253 5.76 15.74 6.53
N GLN A 254 5.30 16.42 5.47
CA GLN A 254 5.84 17.69 4.98
C GLN A 254 7.36 17.64 4.69
N THR A 255 7.89 16.44 4.43
CA THR A 255 9.30 16.17 4.17
C THR A 255 9.42 15.34 2.90
N SER A 256 10.23 15.78 1.94
CA SER A 256 10.40 15.05 0.67
C SER A 256 11.06 13.69 0.91
N LEU A 257 10.33 12.61 0.62
CA LEU A 257 10.85 11.24 0.73
C LEU A 257 11.29 10.64 -0.61
N ASP A 258 11.24 11.41 -1.70
CA ASP A 258 11.55 10.95 -3.06
C ASP A 258 12.94 10.29 -3.20
N GLN A 259 13.92 10.76 -2.41
CA GLN A 259 15.26 10.15 -2.38
C GLN A 259 15.28 8.69 -1.90
N TYR A 260 14.25 8.26 -1.19
CA TYR A 260 14.09 6.91 -0.67
C TYR A 260 13.24 6.01 -1.57
N LEU A 261 12.80 6.49 -2.75
CA LEU A 261 11.95 5.73 -3.66
C LEU A 261 12.59 4.41 -4.09
N ALA A 262 13.89 4.41 -4.38
CA ALA A 262 14.61 3.20 -4.75
C ALA A 262 14.60 2.15 -3.62
N GLN A 263 14.84 2.58 -2.38
CA GLN A 263 14.82 1.72 -1.19
C GLN A 263 13.41 1.22 -0.88
N ALA A 264 12.39 2.06 -1.09
CA ALA A 264 10.98 1.66 -0.95
C ALA A 264 10.62 0.57 -1.97
N TYR A 265 11.01 0.74 -3.25
CA TYR A 265 10.86 -0.29 -4.27
C TYR A 265 11.64 -1.57 -3.94
N LEU A 266 12.85 -1.44 -3.40
CA LEU A 266 13.67 -2.61 -3.04
C LEU A 266 13.01 -3.43 -1.92
N GLY A 267 12.55 -2.76 -0.86
CA GLY A 267 11.88 -3.43 0.26
C GLY A 267 10.62 -4.19 -0.18
N ASP A 268 9.85 -3.55 -1.06
CA ASP A 268 8.63 -4.12 -1.63
C ASP A 268 8.90 -5.31 -2.57
N ALA A 269 9.90 -5.17 -3.45
CA ALA A 269 10.33 -6.23 -4.36
C ALA A 269 10.90 -7.45 -3.62
N VAL A 270 11.69 -7.24 -2.57
CA VAL A 270 12.21 -8.31 -1.72
C VAL A 270 11.07 -9.01 -0.97
N ALA A 271 10.14 -8.25 -0.40
CA ALA A 271 8.97 -8.82 0.27
C ALA A 271 8.14 -9.68 -0.69
N THR A 272 7.89 -9.19 -1.91
CA THR A 272 7.16 -9.93 -2.95
C THR A 272 7.90 -11.19 -3.40
N THR A 273 9.23 -11.13 -3.55
CA THR A 273 10.05 -12.31 -3.87
C THR A 273 9.95 -13.37 -2.77
N LEU A 274 10.05 -12.96 -1.50
CA LEU A 274 9.87 -13.85 -0.35
C LEU A 274 8.46 -14.44 -0.30
N CYS A 275 7.44 -13.67 -0.69
CA CYS A 275 6.06 -14.15 -0.78
C CYS A 275 5.90 -15.24 -1.84
N GLY A 276 6.53 -15.09 -2.99
CA GLY A 276 6.59 -16.12 -4.03
C GLY A 276 7.27 -17.41 -3.55
N LEU A 277 8.36 -17.31 -2.78
CA LEU A 277 9.03 -18.47 -2.18
C LEU A 277 8.14 -19.22 -1.18
N VAL A 278 7.37 -18.49 -0.37
CA VAL A 278 6.49 -19.09 0.65
C VAL A 278 5.17 -19.61 0.06
N GLY A 279 4.65 -18.96 -1.00
CA GLY A 279 3.34 -19.27 -1.57
C GLY A 279 2.21 -18.40 -1.05
N THR A 280 2.50 -17.14 -0.75
CA THR A 280 1.49 -16.15 -0.36
C THR A 280 1.32 -15.09 -1.44
N ALA A 281 0.24 -14.32 -1.36
CA ALA A 281 -0.02 -13.19 -2.23
C ALA A 281 1.15 -12.17 -2.21
N PRO A 282 1.38 -11.44 -3.32
CA PRO A 282 2.37 -10.36 -3.36
C PRO A 282 2.07 -9.29 -2.30
N MET A 283 3.11 -8.57 -1.90
CA MET A 283 3.01 -7.52 -0.89
C MET A 283 3.16 -6.16 -1.56
N THR A 284 2.60 -5.14 -0.90
CA THR A 284 2.70 -3.73 -1.26
C THR A 284 2.57 -2.90 0.01
N THR A 285 2.78 -1.59 -0.08
CA THR A 285 2.56 -0.67 1.04
C THR A 285 1.07 -0.43 1.29
N TYR A 286 0.65 -0.28 2.56
CA TYR A 286 -0.78 -0.16 2.92
C TYR A 286 -1.24 1.30 3.08
N ALA A 287 -2.26 1.69 2.29
CA ALA A 287 -2.89 3.01 2.38
C ALA A 287 -3.58 3.25 3.74
N GLU A 288 -4.15 2.20 4.34
CA GLU A 288 -4.78 2.26 5.66
C GLU A 288 -3.78 2.67 6.74
N ASN A 289 -2.54 2.21 6.61
CA ASN A 289 -1.48 2.57 7.53
C ASN A 289 -1.04 4.03 7.34
N LEU A 290 -1.12 4.58 6.13
CA LEU A 290 -0.89 6.02 5.90
C LEU A 290 -1.93 6.88 6.60
N ILE A 291 -3.21 6.45 6.61
CA ILE A 291 -4.27 7.13 7.36
C ILE A 291 -3.98 7.08 8.87
N VAL A 292 -3.43 5.96 9.36
CA VAL A 292 -3.02 5.88 10.75
C VAL A 292 -1.96 6.93 11.07
N LEU A 293 -0.90 7.02 10.26
CA LEU A 293 0.20 7.97 10.42
C LEU A 293 -0.28 9.43 10.33
N SER A 294 -1.20 9.74 9.41
CA SER A 294 -1.65 11.12 9.19
C SER A 294 -2.41 11.71 10.38
N VAL A 295 -3.08 10.85 11.15
CA VAL A 295 -3.86 11.24 12.32
C VAL A 295 -3.11 11.01 13.63
N THR A 296 -2.30 9.94 13.78
CA THR A 296 -1.48 9.77 15.00
C THR A 296 -0.31 10.73 15.06
N LYS A 297 0.18 11.22 13.91
CA LYS A 297 1.41 12.02 13.81
C LYS A 297 2.63 11.31 14.39
N ILE A 298 2.65 9.98 14.35
CA ILE A 298 3.77 9.14 14.81
C ILE A 298 4.40 8.48 13.59
N TYR A 299 5.54 9.00 13.15
CA TYR A 299 6.19 8.58 11.90
C TYR A 299 7.39 7.66 12.12
N SER A 300 7.64 7.23 13.36
CA SER A 300 8.80 6.40 13.72
C SER A 300 8.74 4.99 13.10
N PRO A 301 9.75 4.58 12.30
CA PRO A 301 9.82 3.23 11.71
C PRO A 301 9.91 2.11 12.75
N VAL A 302 10.39 2.42 13.96
CA VAL A 302 10.49 1.43 15.05
C VAL A 302 9.11 0.89 15.42
N VAL A 303 8.07 1.73 15.40
CA VAL A 303 6.69 1.31 15.67
C VAL A 303 6.23 0.26 14.66
N ILE A 304 6.60 0.44 13.38
CA ILE A 304 6.27 -0.49 12.30
C ILE A 304 7.03 -1.83 12.48
N LEU A 305 8.25 -1.81 13.01
CA LEU A 305 8.97 -3.05 13.34
C LEU A 305 8.28 -3.86 14.45
N PHE A 306 7.75 -3.18 15.49
CA PHE A 306 6.93 -3.83 16.51
C PHE A 306 5.63 -4.38 15.91
N ALA A 307 4.98 -3.64 15.01
CA ALA A 307 3.81 -4.12 14.28
C ALA A 307 4.13 -5.40 13.49
N ALA A 308 5.25 -5.44 12.77
CA ALA A 308 5.71 -6.62 12.04
C ALA A 308 5.94 -7.83 12.98
N GLY A 309 6.59 -7.61 14.14
CA GLY A 309 6.78 -8.65 15.14
C GLY A 309 5.46 -9.21 15.69
N ILE A 310 4.50 -8.34 15.99
CA ILE A 310 3.15 -8.75 16.43
C ILE A 310 2.45 -9.54 15.32
N ALA A 311 2.52 -9.08 14.07
CA ALA A 311 1.92 -9.76 12.92
C ALA A 311 2.52 -11.16 12.70
N ILE A 312 3.83 -11.33 12.86
CA ILE A 312 4.50 -12.63 12.81
C ILE A 312 3.93 -13.57 13.89
N ILE A 313 3.83 -13.09 15.14
CA ILE A 313 3.27 -13.88 16.25
C ILE A 313 1.82 -14.30 15.95
N LEU A 314 0.99 -13.38 15.44
CA LEU A 314 -0.38 -13.69 15.04
C LEU A 314 -0.44 -14.70 13.88
N GLY A 315 0.53 -14.68 12.96
CA GLY A 315 0.63 -15.64 11.86
C GLY A 315 0.87 -17.08 12.31
N PHE A 316 1.47 -17.31 13.48
CA PHE A 316 1.62 -18.64 14.08
C PHE A 316 0.33 -19.16 14.75
N LEU A 317 -0.66 -18.29 14.98
CA LEU A 317 -1.93 -18.65 15.62
C LEU A 317 -2.92 -19.18 14.58
N THR A 318 -2.93 -20.49 14.37
CA THR A 318 -3.77 -21.12 13.33
C THR A 318 -5.27 -20.99 13.55
N LYS A 319 -5.72 -20.91 14.81
CA LYS A 319 -7.14 -20.69 15.11
C LYS A 319 -7.63 -19.34 14.61
N PHE A 320 -6.76 -18.34 14.61
CA PHE A 320 -7.09 -17.02 14.11
C PHE A 320 -7.34 -17.04 12.59
N GLY A 321 -6.49 -17.74 11.83
CA GLY A 321 -6.74 -17.97 10.41
C GLY A 321 -8.03 -18.78 10.16
N ALA A 322 -8.35 -19.75 11.02
CA ALA A 322 -9.59 -20.51 10.92
C ALA A 322 -10.85 -19.65 11.16
N VAL A 323 -10.79 -18.69 12.09
CA VAL A 323 -11.87 -17.71 12.32
C VAL A 323 -12.08 -16.83 11.09
N VAL A 324 -10.99 -16.43 10.42
CA VAL A 324 -11.10 -15.65 9.19
C VAL A 324 -11.76 -16.47 8.09
N ASN A 325 -11.34 -17.72 7.91
CA ASN A 325 -11.89 -18.61 6.89
C ASN A 325 -13.35 -18.98 7.15
N SER A 326 -13.84 -18.84 8.38
CA SER A 326 -15.26 -19.06 8.71
C SER A 326 -16.15 -17.85 8.35
N ILE A 327 -15.59 -16.75 7.85
CA ILE A 327 -16.35 -15.55 7.48
C ILE A 327 -17.19 -15.86 6.23
N PRO A 328 -18.52 -15.73 6.32
CA PRO A 328 -19.38 -16.12 5.21
C PRO A 328 -19.29 -15.19 4.00
N PRO A 329 -19.60 -15.68 2.78
CA PRO A 329 -19.41 -14.94 1.52
C PRO A 329 -20.08 -13.56 1.48
N GLY A 330 -21.34 -13.42 1.92
CA GLY A 330 -22.01 -12.12 1.94
C GLY A 330 -21.35 -11.09 2.86
N VAL A 331 -20.91 -11.50 4.05
CA VAL A 331 -20.18 -10.61 4.98
C VAL A 331 -18.83 -10.22 4.38
N PHE A 332 -18.11 -11.21 3.83
CA PHE A 332 -16.83 -11.00 3.17
C PHE A 332 -16.95 -10.02 1.99
N GLY A 333 -17.97 -10.18 1.14
CA GLY A 333 -18.23 -9.27 0.03
C GLY A 333 -18.48 -7.83 0.48
N GLY A 334 -19.19 -7.61 1.60
CA GLY A 334 -19.39 -6.28 2.17
C GLY A 334 -18.09 -5.63 2.69
N ILE A 335 -17.20 -6.44 3.27
CA ILE A 335 -15.89 -6.00 3.75
C ILE A 335 -15.01 -5.57 2.58
N THR A 336 -14.84 -6.45 1.59
CA THR A 336 -13.96 -6.20 0.44
C THR A 336 -14.50 -5.08 -0.45
N PHE A 337 -15.82 -4.96 -0.60
CA PHE A 337 -16.46 -3.83 -1.29
C PHE A 337 -16.07 -2.48 -0.65
N THR A 338 -16.13 -2.40 0.68
CA THR A 338 -15.78 -1.18 1.41
C THR A 338 -14.28 -0.89 1.31
N LEU A 339 -13.44 -1.92 1.42
CA LEU A 339 -12.00 -1.80 1.31
C LEU A 339 -11.58 -1.26 -0.06
N TYR A 340 -12.08 -1.85 -1.15
CA TYR A 340 -11.77 -1.41 -2.50
C TYR A 340 -12.32 0.00 -2.81
N SER A 341 -13.45 0.39 -2.19
CA SER A 341 -13.95 1.77 -2.25
C SER A 341 -12.96 2.79 -1.64
N ILE A 342 -12.28 2.41 -0.55
CA ILE A 342 -11.25 3.23 0.10
C ILE A 342 -9.99 3.33 -0.78
N ILE A 343 -9.64 2.27 -1.50
CA ILE A 343 -8.55 2.30 -2.48
C ILE A 343 -8.91 3.27 -3.62
N THR A 344 -10.13 3.20 -4.15
CA THR A 344 -10.60 4.11 -5.22
C THR A 344 -10.49 5.59 -4.81
N ILE A 345 -10.98 5.96 -3.62
CA ILE A 345 -10.88 7.35 -3.14
C ILE A 345 -9.43 7.77 -2.86
N THR A 346 -8.52 6.83 -2.58
CA THR A 346 -7.09 7.12 -2.42
C THR A 346 -6.47 7.60 -3.73
N GLY A 347 -6.84 6.99 -4.87
CA GLY A 347 -6.46 7.50 -6.20
C GLY A 347 -6.93 8.95 -6.43
N ILE A 348 -8.16 9.26 -6.03
CA ILE A 348 -8.73 10.63 -6.11
C ILE A 348 -7.97 11.59 -5.17
N ARG A 349 -7.63 11.16 -3.95
CA ARG A 349 -6.82 11.98 -3.02
C ARG A 349 -5.46 12.32 -3.59
N ILE A 350 -4.80 11.39 -4.29
CA ILE A 350 -3.52 11.67 -4.96
C ILE A 350 -3.67 12.84 -5.96
N TRP A 351 -4.77 12.87 -6.73
CA TRP A 351 -5.05 14.00 -7.63
C TRP A 351 -5.27 15.32 -6.89
N MET A 352 -6.03 15.29 -5.81
CA MET A 352 -6.32 16.48 -5.00
C MET A 352 -5.07 17.02 -4.30
N ASP A 353 -4.32 16.15 -3.63
CA ASP A 353 -3.11 16.51 -2.87
C ASP A 353 -2.01 17.01 -3.80
N SER A 354 -1.92 16.43 -5.00
CA SER A 354 -0.97 16.86 -6.05
C SER A 354 -1.49 18.04 -6.89
N LYS A 355 -2.69 18.57 -6.57
CA LYS A 355 -3.33 19.69 -7.28
C LYS A 355 -3.39 19.49 -8.79
N VAL A 356 -3.80 18.30 -9.23
CA VAL A 356 -3.98 17.99 -10.65
C VAL A 356 -5.08 18.87 -11.21
N ASP A 357 -4.74 19.68 -12.22
CA ASP A 357 -5.69 20.56 -12.87
C ASP A 357 -6.49 19.82 -13.94
N PHE A 358 -7.74 19.46 -13.62
CA PHE A 358 -8.69 18.87 -14.56
C PHE A 358 -9.39 19.90 -15.46
N SER A 359 -9.04 21.19 -15.38
CA SER A 359 -9.45 22.16 -16.40
C SER A 359 -8.69 21.95 -17.71
N ASP A 360 -7.52 21.32 -17.65
CA ASP A 360 -6.78 20.86 -18.82
C ASP A 360 -7.41 19.57 -19.37
N THR A 361 -7.92 19.65 -20.59
CA THR A 361 -8.51 18.52 -21.34
C THR A 361 -7.58 17.30 -21.38
N ARG A 362 -6.26 17.50 -21.42
CA ARG A 362 -5.28 16.40 -21.40
C ARG A 362 -5.39 15.58 -20.12
N ASN A 363 -5.44 16.25 -18.98
CA ASN A 363 -5.54 15.61 -17.67
C ASN A 363 -6.89 14.90 -17.48
N ILE A 364 -7.97 15.41 -18.07
CA ILE A 364 -9.28 14.73 -18.06
C ILE A 364 -9.16 13.36 -18.73
N PHE A 365 -8.60 13.27 -19.94
CA PHE A 365 -8.48 12.00 -20.66
C PHE A 365 -7.50 11.04 -20.00
N ILE A 366 -6.34 11.53 -19.52
CA ILE A 366 -5.37 10.71 -18.78
C ILE A 366 -5.95 10.22 -17.45
N GLY A 367 -6.83 11.01 -16.83
CA GLY A 367 -7.53 10.70 -15.59
C GLY A 367 -8.61 9.63 -15.77
N VAL A 368 -9.61 9.96 -16.57
CA VAL A 368 -10.89 9.24 -16.61
C VAL A 368 -10.84 7.99 -17.49
N THR A 369 -10.14 8.03 -18.63
CA THR A 369 -10.12 6.88 -19.58
C THR A 369 -9.59 5.60 -18.92
N PRO A 370 -8.45 5.63 -18.20
CA PRO A 370 -7.97 4.45 -17.47
C PRO A 370 -8.95 3.96 -16.40
N LEU A 371 -9.60 4.86 -15.66
CA LEU A 371 -10.57 4.48 -14.62
C LEU A 371 -11.77 3.74 -15.21
N VAL A 372 -12.32 4.26 -16.31
CA VAL A 372 -13.46 3.65 -16.99
C VAL A 372 -13.07 2.28 -17.53
N LEU A 373 -11.90 2.18 -18.17
CA LEU A 373 -11.37 0.90 -18.64
C LEU A 373 -11.24 -0.11 -17.49
N ALA A 374 -10.66 0.29 -16.36
CA ALA A 374 -10.52 -0.58 -15.20
C ALA A 374 -11.88 -1.09 -14.67
N SER A 375 -12.90 -0.21 -14.63
CA SER A 375 -14.23 -0.56 -14.12
C SER A 375 -15.06 -1.44 -15.05
N CYS A 376 -14.92 -1.27 -16.38
CA CYS A 376 -15.79 -1.91 -17.37
C CYS A 376 -15.16 -3.15 -17.99
N MET A 377 -13.83 -3.24 -18.07
CA MET A 377 -13.15 -4.38 -18.66
C MET A 377 -13.18 -5.58 -17.73
N GLN A 378 -14.07 -6.52 -18.02
CA GLN A 378 -14.17 -7.83 -17.35
C GLN A 378 -13.52 -8.96 -18.16
N HIS A 379 -13.28 -8.74 -19.46
CA HIS A 379 -12.63 -9.70 -20.34
C HIS A 379 -11.18 -9.30 -20.57
N GLN A 380 -10.28 -10.27 -20.45
CA GLN A 380 -8.86 -10.07 -20.73
C GLN A 380 -8.66 -9.80 -22.22
N LEU A 381 -7.84 -8.80 -22.52
CA LEU A 381 -7.41 -8.50 -23.87
C LEU A 381 -6.27 -9.45 -24.23
N ILE A 382 -6.49 -10.30 -25.23
CA ILE A 382 -5.52 -11.31 -25.68
C ILE A 382 -4.77 -10.76 -26.89
N LEU A 383 -3.49 -10.44 -26.71
CA LEU A 383 -2.55 -10.05 -27.76
C LEU A 383 -1.56 -11.18 -27.98
N GLY A 384 -1.92 -12.17 -28.81
CA GLY A 384 -1.11 -13.37 -29.01
C GLY A 384 -0.97 -14.17 -27.71
N SER A 385 0.25 -14.30 -27.18
CA SER A 385 0.52 -14.96 -25.89
C SER A 385 0.39 -14.04 -24.68
N PHE A 386 0.13 -12.74 -24.88
CA PHE A 386 0.04 -11.75 -23.82
C PHE A 386 -1.43 -11.53 -23.43
N GLN A 387 -1.75 -11.75 -22.16
CA GLN A 387 -3.08 -11.52 -21.61
C GLN A 387 -3.03 -10.28 -20.72
N LEU A 388 -3.80 -9.25 -21.08
CA LEU A 388 -3.97 -8.05 -20.27
C LEU A 388 -5.32 -8.05 -19.59
N ASP A 389 -5.29 -8.04 -18.27
CA ASP A 389 -6.49 -7.84 -17.46
C ASP A 389 -6.90 -6.35 -17.41
N GLY A 390 -8.07 -6.04 -16.86
CA GLY A 390 -8.60 -4.68 -16.76
C GLY A 390 -7.65 -3.70 -16.08
N ILE A 391 -6.95 -4.15 -15.01
CA ILE A 391 -5.92 -3.34 -14.33
C ILE A 391 -4.72 -3.06 -15.25
N GLY A 392 -4.26 -4.08 -15.98
CA GLY A 392 -3.15 -3.95 -16.92
C GLY A 392 -3.49 -2.99 -18.06
N CYS A 393 -4.65 -3.18 -18.70
CA CYS A 393 -5.17 -2.29 -19.75
C CYS A 393 -5.29 -0.84 -19.27
N ALA A 394 -5.86 -0.61 -18.09
CA ALA A 394 -5.95 0.73 -17.51
C ALA A 394 -4.57 1.36 -17.30
N THR A 395 -3.62 0.59 -16.76
CA THR A 395 -2.26 1.08 -16.46
C THR A 395 -1.51 1.46 -17.73
N PHE A 396 -1.51 0.59 -18.74
CA PHE A 396 -0.88 0.91 -20.03
C PHE A 396 -1.59 2.07 -20.73
N SER A 397 -2.93 2.12 -20.69
CA SER A 397 -3.69 3.24 -21.25
C SER A 397 -3.29 4.57 -20.59
N ALA A 398 -3.17 4.61 -19.26
CA ALA A 398 -2.78 5.82 -18.54
C ALA A 398 -1.41 6.33 -18.97
N ILE A 399 -0.43 5.42 -19.05
CA ILE A 399 0.95 5.76 -19.43
C ILE A 399 1.01 6.19 -20.90
N ILE A 400 0.41 5.41 -21.80
CA ILE A 400 0.42 5.70 -23.25
C ILE A 400 -0.27 7.03 -23.53
N LEU A 401 -1.46 7.27 -22.95
CA LEU A 401 -2.18 8.53 -23.12
C LEU A 401 -1.38 9.71 -22.58
N ASN A 402 -0.73 9.56 -21.43
CA ASN A 402 0.12 10.61 -20.88
C ASN A 402 1.28 10.95 -21.82
N GLN A 403 1.98 9.94 -22.36
CA GLN A 403 3.09 10.18 -23.28
C GLN A 403 2.62 10.78 -24.62
N LEU A 404 1.47 10.37 -25.14
CA LEU A 404 0.92 10.91 -26.38
C LEU A 404 0.42 12.35 -26.23
N LEU A 405 -0.27 12.67 -25.13
CA LEU A 405 -0.94 13.96 -24.94
C LEU A 405 -0.02 15.02 -24.31
N CYS A 406 0.94 14.64 -23.48
CA CYS A 406 1.89 15.56 -22.84
C CYS A 406 3.25 15.64 -23.55
N GLY A 407 3.52 14.77 -24.52
CA GLY A 407 4.77 14.59 -25.29
C GLY A 407 5.95 15.53 -25.00
N ILE A 408 5.89 16.78 -25.48
CA ILE A 408 7.01 17.74 -25.39
C ILE A 408 7.05 18.44 -24.02
N ASP A 409 5.90 18.77 -23.44
CA ASP A 409 5.77 19.46 -22.14
C ASP A 409 6.20 18.57 -20.96
N GLY A 410 5.97 17.26 -21.07
CA GLY A 410 6.45 16.29 -20.09
C GLY A 410 7.98 16.24 -20.06
N PHE A 411 8.61 16.22 -21.23
CA PHE A 411 10.06 16.14 -21.35
C PHE A 411 10.77 17.41 -20.84
N THR A 412 10.19 18.60 -21.05
CA THR A 412 10.69 19.84 -20.44
C THR A 412 10.57 19.84 -18.92
N ARG A 413 9.45 19.38 -18.35
CA ARG A 413 9.31 19.23 -16.88
C ARG A 413 10.32 18.24 -16.28
N TYR A 414 10.65 17.17 -17.01
CA TYR A 414 11.71 16.23 -16.62
C TYR A 414 13.08 16.91 -16.61
N LEU A 415 13.43 17.63 -17.69
CA LEU A 415 14.70 18.35 -17.79
C LEU A 415 14.84 19.40 -16.68
N ASP A 416 13.77 20.09 -16.31
CA ASP A 416 13.79 21.08 -15.24
C ASP A 416 13.92 20.43 -13.85
N SER A 417 13.23 19.31 -13.62
CA SER A 417 13.37 18.53 -12.37
C SER A 417 14.78 17.94 -12.22
N ALA A 418 15.35 17.43 -13.32
CA ALA A 418 16.72 16.91 -13.34
C ALA A 418 17.76 18.03 -13.07
N LYS A 419 17.56 19.22 -13.65
CA LYS A 419 18.39 20.40 -13.38
C LYS A 419 18.29 20.84 -11.92
N GLN A 420 17.09 20.88 -11.35
CA GLN A 420 16.90 21.21 -9.93
C GLN A 420 17.59 20.19 -9.04
N CYS A 421 17.42 18.88 -9.26
CA CYS A 421 18.08 17.83 -8.48
C CYS A 421 19.61 17.93 -8.55
N TYR A 422 20.16 18.22 -9.74
CA TYR A 422 21.59 18.47 -9.92
C TYR A 422 22.06 19.71 -9.15
N GLN A 423 21.30 20.81 -9.18
CA GLN A 423 21.63 22.03 -8.44
C GLN A 423 21.56 21.83 -6.92
N SER A 424 20.58 21.08 -6.41
CA SER A 424 20.47 20.72 -4.99
C SER A 424 21.68 19.91 -4.52
N ARG A 425 22.09 18.90 -5.30
CA ARG A 425 23.31 18.12 -5.01
C ARG A 425 24.58 18.95 -5.08
N LYS A 426 24.64 19.96 -5.96
CA LYS A 426 25.78 20.88 -6.04
C LYS A 426 25.83 21.83 -4.83
N ARG A 427 24.68 22.31 -4.34
CA ARG A 427 24.59 23.16 -3.14
C ARG A 427 24.88 22.42 -1.83
N GLN A 428 24.64 21.11 -1.75
CA GLN A 428 24.99 20.30 -0.59
C GLN A 428 26.47 19.87 -0.56
N ASN A 429 27.21 20.04 -1.67
CA ASN A 429 28.63 19.67 -1.79
C ASN A 429 29.59 20.87 -1.77
N LEU A 430 29.05 22.09 -1.87
CA LEU A 430 29.69 23.38 -1.60
C LEU A 430 29.40 23.75 -0.14
#